data_AF-A0A953Z4R8-F1
#
_entry.id   AF-A0A953Z4R8-F1
#
_cell.length_a   1.000
_cell.length_b   1.000
_cell.length_c   1.000
_cell.angle_alpha   90.00
_cell.angle_beta   90.00
_cell.angle_gamma   90.00
#
_symmetry.space_group_name_H-M   'P 1'
#
loop_
_entity.id
_entity.type
_entity.pdbx_description
1 polymer ?
#
loop_
_entity_poly.entity_id
_entity_poly.type
_entity_poly.pdbx_seq_one_letter_code
_entity_poly.pdbx_strand_id
1 'polypeptide(L)'
;FDVNYGPVSSTDGLVGFTAGHGAIPRDPVDIDVDLVNGWLPGYDNRPLALAATPGLRPRLGSTFSFELREVPPTAMAAAIFFGFARLEPAVDLTPVGMPGCELSIARIVATKPLAISGDVVTASLSIPANPALSGLTAICQAVVAGMPNVVPSTLGSSNALELTIGSN
;
A
#
# COMPACT_ATOMS: atom_id res chain seq x y z
N PHE A 1 -18.42 -44.63 35.22
CA PHE A 1 -17.23 -44.15 34.48
C PHE A 1 -16.91 -42.79 35.06
N ASP A 2 -15.92 -42.71 35.94
CA ASP A 2 -15.43 -41.43 36.47
C ASP A 2 -14.31 -40.91 35.56
N VAL A 3 -14.46 -39.67 35.12
CA VAL A 3 -13.43 -38.95 34.35
C VAL A 3 -12.67 -38.08 35.33
N ASN A 4 -11.44 -38.47 35.65
CA ASN A 4 -10.54 -37.68 36.47
C ASN A 4 -9.70 -36.75 35.58
N TYR A 5 -9.70 -35.45 35.87
CA TYR A 5 -8.84 -34.47 35.22
C TYR A 5 -7.59 -34.20 36.07
N GLY A 6 -6.42 -34.22 35.44
CA GLY A 6 -5.14 -33.85 36.07
C GLY A 6 -4.90 -32.34 36.07
N PRO A 7 -3.95 -31.83 36.87
CA PRO A 7 -3.62 -30.41 36.91
C PRO A 7 -2.97 -29.96 35.60
N VAL A 8 -3.42 -28.83 35.05
CA VAL A 8 -2.87 -28.20 33.85
C VAL A 8 -2.04 -26.99 34.27
N SER A 9 -0.77 -26.92 33.85
CA SER A 9 0.05 -25.71 34.06
C SER A 9 0.06 -24.86 32.79
N SER A 10 -0.33 -23.59 32.92
CA SER A 10 -0.17 -22.58 31.89
C SER A 10 1.31 -22.24 31.73
N THR A 11 1.83 -22.33 30.52
CA THR A 11 3.13 -21.73 30.15
C THR A 11 2.80 -20.48 29.35
N ASP A 12 3.52 -19.37 29.57
CA ASP A 12 3.34 -18.16 28.77
C ASP A 12 3.77 -18.46 27.32
N GLY A 13 2.77 -18.69 26.48
CA GLY A 13 2.89 -18.80 25.04
C GLY A 13 1.92 -17.82 24.41
N LEU A 14 2.37 -17.11 23.38
CA LEU A 14 1.47 -16.28 22.57
C LEU A 14 0.53 -17.22 21.80
N VAL A 15 -0.67 -17.44 22.32
CA VAL A 15 -1.73 -18.19 21.64
C VAL A 15 -2.64 -17.19 20.94
N GLY A 16 -2.45 -17.03 19.64
CA GLY A 16 -3.35 -16.30 18.75
C GLY A 16 -4.12 -17.27 17.87
N PHE A 17 -5.37 -16.93 17.56
CA PHE A 17 -6.07 -17.51 16.42
C PHE A 17 -6.03 -16.48 15.29
N THR A 18 -5.66 -16.90 14.09
CA THR A 18 -5.92 -16.08 12.89
C THR A 18 -7.43 -15.96 12.75
N ALA A 19 -7.96 -14.74 12.64
CA ALA A 19 -9.37 -14.53 12.32
C ALA A 19 -9.62 -15.08 10.90
N GLY A 20 -10.04 -16.34 10.80
CA GLY A 20 -10.34 -16.97 9.52
C GLY A 20 -11.39 -16.14 8.77
N HIS A 21 -11.00 -15.53 7.65
CA HIS A 21 -11.84 -14.91 6.60
C HIS A 21 -10.99 -14.28 5.47
N GLY A 22 -9.76 -14.75 5.22
CA GLY A 22 -8.85 -14.10 4.26
C GLY A 22 -8.31 -12.74 4.71
N ALA A 23 -8.55 -12.36 5.98
CA ALA A 23 -7.80 -11.29 6.61
C ALA A 23 -6.40 -11.82 6.93
N ILE A 24 -5.38 -11.31 6.26
CA ILE A 24 -3.96 -11.41 6.66
C ILE A 24 -3.76 -10.33 7.74
N PRO A 25 -3.96 -10.59 9.04
CA PRO A 25 -3.61 -9.59 10.06
C PRO A 25 -2.15 -9.16 9.88
N ARG A 26 -1.82 -7.91 10.23
CA ARG A 26 -0.43 -7.46 10.28
C ARG A 26 0.21 -8.03 11.54
N ASP A 27 0.34 -9.34 11.56
CA ASP A 27 0.99 -10.04 12.64
C ASP A 27 2.51 -9.92 12.44
N PRO A 28 3.29 -10.06 13.53
CA PRO A 28 4.72 -10.27 13.40
C PRO A 28 4.98 -11.41 12.41
N VAL A 29 5.95 -11.22 11.52
CA VAL A 29 6.37 -12.26 10.57
C VAL A 29 6.65 -13.56 11.34
N ASP A 30 6.21 -14.68 10.77
CA ASP A 30 6.41 -16.00 11.39
C ASP A 30 7.91 -16.25 11.61
N ILE A 31 8.25 -16.58 12.86
CA ILE A 31 9.64 -16.73 13.29
C ILE A 31 10.29 -17.95 12.62
N ASP A 32 9.50 -18.94 12.21
CA ASP A 32 9.98 -20.16 11.59
C ASP A 32 10.44 -19.97 10.12
N VAL A 33 9.86 -18.99 9.42
CA VAL A 33 10.26 -18.56 8.07
C VAL A 33 11.48 -17.63 8.13
N ASP A 34 11.59 -16.81 9.17
CA ASP A 34 12.60 -15.75 9.28
C ASP A 34 13.93 -16.23 9.91
N LEU A 35 13.92 -17.32 10.69
CA LEU A 35 15.13 -17.88 11.30
C LEU A 35 16.14 -18.43 10.25
N VAL A 36 15.66 -18.79 9.06
CA VAL A 36 16.49 -19.34 7.97
C VAL A 36 17.24 -18.25 7.21
N ASN A 37 16.75 -17.00 7.20
CA ASN A 37 17.31 -15.90 6.40
C ASN A 37 18.00 -14.80 7.23
N GLY A 38 18.13 -15.01 8.54
CA GLY A 38 18.64 -14.02 9.47
C GLY A 38 17.50 -13.12 9.94
N TRP A 39 17.12 -13.29 11.20
CA TRP A 39 16.02 -12.57 11.85
C TRP A 39 16.04 -11.07 11.53
N LEU A 40 15.02 -10.60 10.82
CA LEU A 40 14.73 -9.19 10.61
C LEU A 40 13.36 -8.92 11.22
N PRO A 41 13.28 -8.34 12.43
CA PRO A 41 11.98 -8.04 13.03
C PRO A 41 11.17 -7.15 12.07
N GLY A 42 10.07 -7.68 11.56
CA GLY A 42 9.18 -6.99 10.62
C GLY A 42 7.75 -7.51 10.66
N TYR A 43 6.91 -6.90 9.83
CA TYR A 43 5.48 -7.23 9.69
C TYR A 43 5.24 -7.90 8.33
N ASP A 44 4.18 -8.69 8.23
CA ASP A 44 3.69 -9.16 6.93
C ASP A 44 3.40 -7.96 6.02
N ASN A 45 4.18 -7.84 4.94
CA ASN A 45 4.05 -6.78 3.96
C ASN A 45 2.94 -7.15 2.96
N ARG A 46 1.76 -6.53 3.12
CA ARG A 46 0.75 -6.52 2.05
C ARG A 46 1.16 -5.56 0.94
N PRO A 47 0.84 -5.87 -0.34
CA PRO A 47 1.14 -4.96 -1.43
C PRO A 47 0.39 -3.63 -1.22
N LEU A 48 1.13 -2.54 -1.38
CA LEU A 48 0.60 -1.20 -1.23
C LEU A 48 -0.52 -0.96 -2.27
N ALA A 49 -1.70 -0.52 -1.81
CA ALA A 49 -2.88 -0.41 -2.67
C ALA A 49 -3.36 1.04 -2.75
N LEU A 50 -3.26 1.63 -3.94
CA LEU A 50 -3.80 2.96 -4.25
C LEU A 50 -5.15 2.81 -4.96
N ALA A 51 -6.19 3.37 -4.37
CA ALA A 51 -7.55 3.31 -4.89
C ALA A 51 -8.26 4.68 -4.80
N ALA A 52 -9.31 4.85 -5.60
CA ALA A 52 -10.27 5.93 -5.42
C ALA A 52 -11.06 5.71 -4.12
N THR A 53 -11.37 6.79 -3.40
CA THR A 53 -12.34 6.70 -2.30
C THR A 53 -13.68 6.20 -2.86
N PRO A 54 -14.32 5.20 -2.22
CA PRO A 54 -15.57 4.62 -2.71
C PRO A 54 -16.66 5.67 -2.98
N GLY A 55 -17.30 5.56 -4.15
CA GLY A 55 -18.39 6.46 -4.54
C GLY A 55 -17.96 7.81 -5.09
N LEU A 56 -16.67 8.14 -5.06
CA LEU A 56 -16.15 9.37 -5.66
C LEU A 56 -15.61 9.09 -7.07
N ARG A 57 -15.87 10.03 -7.98
CA ARG A 57 -15.39 10.00 -9.36
C ARG A 57 -14.72 11.34 -9.71
N PRO A 58 -13.69 11.37 -10.58
CA PRO A 58 -13.05 12.62 -10.96
C PRO A 58 -14.00 13.45 -11.83
N ARG A 59 -14.60 14.50 -11.26
CA ARG A 59 -15.50 15.43 -11.97
C ARG A 59 -14.88 16.81 -12.05
N LEU A 60 -15.20 17.55 -13.11
CA LEU A 60 -14.77 18.93 -13.26
C LEU A 60 -15.38 19.80 -12.15
N GLY A 61 -14.57 20.68 -11.57
CA GLY A 61 -15.00 21.58 -10.50
C GLY A 61 -15.24 20.88 -9.15
N SER A 62 -14.87 19.60 -9.00
CA SER A 62 -15.00 18.87 -7.74
C SER A 62 -13.64 18.57 -7.11
N THR A 63 -13.68 18.06 -5.89
CA THR A 63 -12.50 17.45 -5.25
C THR A 63 -12.64 15.94 -5.37
N PHE A 64 -11.61 15.31 -5.92
CA PHE A 64 -11.48 13.86 -5.98
C PHE A 64 -10.57 13.39 -4.84
N SER A 65 -10.84 12.25 -4.22
CA SER A 65 -9.97 11.69 -3.18
C SER A 65 -9.54 10.27 -3.46
N PHE A 66 -8.34 9.98 -2.97
CA PHE A 66 -7.64 8.72 -3.05
C PHE A 66 -7.44 8.17 -1.65
N GLU A 67 -7.38 6.85 -1.57
CA GLU A 67 -6.95 6.10 -0.41
C GLU A 67 -5.73 5.27 -0.78
N LEU A 68 -4.64 5.53 -0.08
CA LEU A 68 -3.48 4.66 -0.04
C LEU A 68 -3.65 3.73 1.15
N ARG A 69 -3.86 2.46 0.88
CA ARG A 69 -4.06 1.41 1.88
C ARG A 69 -2.82 0.55 1.97
N GLU A 70 -2.73 -0.16 3.08
CA GLU A 70 -1.61 -1.02 3.39
C GLU A 70 -0.30 -0.28 3.65
N VAL A 71 -0.40 0.95 4.18
CA VAL A 71 0.77 1.73 4.60
C VAL A 71 1.32 1.15 5.90
N PRO A 72 2.58 0.70 5.97
CA PRO A 72 3.16 0.15 7.20
C PRO A 72 3.22 1.22 8.32
N PRO A 73 3.06 0.84 9.60
CA PRO A 73 3.14 1.79 10.71
C PRO A 73 4.55 2.38 10.87
N THR A 74 5.58 1.71 10.35
CA THR A 74 6.97 2.20 10.31
C THR A 74 7.24 3.16 9.15
N ALA A 75 6.27 3.40 8.27
CA ALA A 75 6.45 4.27 7.13
C ALA A 75 6.82 5.69 7.58
N MET A 76 7.92 6.20 7.03
CA MET A 76 8.45 7.52 7.36
C MET A 76 7.96 8.61 6.40
N ALA A 77 7.72 8.23 5.14
CA ALA A 77 7.26 9.15 4.11
C ALA A 77 6.39 8.41 3.09
N ALA A 78 5.42 9.13 2.53
CA ALA A 78 4.59 8.64 1.45
C ALA A 78 4.34 9.77 0.45
N ALA A 79 4.27 9.44 -0.84
CA ALA A 79 3.96 10.40 -1.89
C ALA A 79 3.17 9.73 -3.01
N ILE A 80 2.28 10.49 -3.64
CA ILE A 80 1.61 10.11 -4.88
C ILE A 80 2.27 10.84 -6.04
N PHE A 81 2.65 10.07 -7.05
CA PHE A 81 3.15 10.55 -8.32
C PHE A 81 2.04 10.51 -9.36
N PHE A 82 1.98 11.55 -10.18
CA PHE A 82 0.99 11.70 -11.24
C PHE A 82 1.72 11.77 -12.58
N GLY A 83 1.18 11.11 -13.60
CA GLY A 83 1.65 11.17 -14.98
C GLY A 83 0.52 11.04 -15.99
N PHE A 84 0.83 11.22 -17.26
CA PHE A 84 -0.13 11.08 -18.37
C PHE A 84 0.14 9.87 -19.28
N ALA A 85 1.18 9.10 -18.98
CA ALA A 85 1.56 7.94 -19.75
C ALA A 85 1.85 6.77 -18.82
N ARG A 86 1.17 5.66 -19.06
CA ARG A 86 1.43 4.39 -18.40
C ARG A 86 2.61 3.70 -19.08
N LEU A 87 3.43 3.03 -18.29
CA LEU A 87 4.49 2.16 -18.78
C LEU A 87 3.94 0.74 -18.90
N GLU A 88 3.90 0.20 -20.12
CA GLU A 88 3.44 -1.16 -20.40
C GLU A 88 4.48 -1.88 -21.30
N PRO A 89 5.14 -2.95 -20.82
CA PRO A 89 5.04 -3.51 -19.47
C PRO A 89 5.61 -2.56 -18.40
N ALA A 90 5.13 -2.70 -17.16
CA ALA A 90 5.72 -1.99 -16.03
C ALA A 90 7.20 -2.41 -15.87
N VAL A 91 8.04 -1.48 -15.39
CA VAL A 91 9.47 -1.73 -15.25
C VAL A 91 9.76 -2.26 -13.85
N ASP A 92 10.38 -3.44 -13.78
CA ASP A 92 10.86 -4.02 -12.54
C ASP A 92 11.92 -3.12 -11.90
N LEU A 93 11.71 -2.78 -10.62
CA LEU A 93 12.59 -1.94 -9.83
C LEU A 93 13.56 -2.75 -8.96
N THR A 94 13.56 -4.07 -9.07
CA THR A 94 14.56 -4.95 -8.44
C THR A 94 16.01 -4.50 -8.73
N PRO A 95 16.39 -4.12 -9.98
CA PRO A 95 17.76 -3.68 -10.27
C PRO A 95 18.19 -2.41 -9.53
N VAL A 96 17.24 -1.59 -9.08
CA VAL A 96 17.50 -0.36 -8.30
C VAL A 96 17.28 -0.56 -6.80
N GLY A 97 17.24 -1.83 -6.35
CA GLY A 97 17.16 -2.20 -4.95
C GLY A 97 15.76 -2.20 -4.35
N MET A 98 14.71 -2.14 -5.19
CA MET A 98 13.30 -2.25 -4.79
C MET A 98 12.69 -3.57 -5.29
N PRO A 99 13.06 -4.72 -4.70
CA PRO A 99 12.53 -6.01 -5.13
C PRO A 99 11.01 -6.09 -4.93
N GLY A 100 10.30 -6.66 -5.92
CA GLY A 100 8.84 -6.79 -5.89
C GLY A 100 8.06 -5.48 -6.17
N CYS A 101 8.77 -4.40 -6.50
CA CYS A 101 8.18 -3.13 -6.91
C CYS A 101 8.27 -2.94 -8.42
N GLU A 102 7.31 -2.22 -8.97
CA GLU A 102 7.25 -1.93 -10.40
C GLU A 102 6.99 -0.45 -10.63
N LEU A 103 7.64 0.15 -11.63
CA LEU A 103 7.31 1.49 -12.10
C LEU A 103 6.26 1.40 -13.20
N SER A 104 5.09 1.97 -12.94
CA SER A 104 3.96 1.99 -13.88
C SER A 104 3.78 3.34 -14.60
N ILE A 105 4.51 4.39 -14.19
CA ILE A 105 4.38 5.74 -14.75
C ILE A 105 5.63 6.09 -15.55
N ALA A 106 5.47 6.39 -16.85
CA ALA A 106 6.59 6.70 -17.73
C ALA A 106 7.17 8.12 -17.51
N ARG A 107 6.30 9.10 -17.23
CA ARG A 107 6.69 10.49 -16.98
C ARG A 107 5.91 11.08 -15.83
N ILE A 108 6.63 11.43 -14.77
CA ILE A 108 6.09 12.14 -13.60
C ILE A 108 5.89 13.60 -13.99
N VAL A 109 4.68 14.10 -13.81
CA VAL A 109 4.26 15.47 -14.09
C VAL A 109 4.02 16.25 -12.79
N ALA A 110 3.51 15.57 -11.77
CA ALA A 110 3.31 16.16 -10.45
C ALA A 110 3.58 15.13 -9.35
N THR A 111 3.91 15.63 -8.17
CA THR A 111 4.09 14.81 -6.95
C THR A 111 3.35 15.49 -5.81
N LYS A 112 2.64 14.70 -5.01
CA LYS A 112 1.98 15.18 -3.79
C LYS A 112 2.48 14.37 -2.58
N PRO A 113 3.17 14.99 -1.61
CA PRO A 113 3.50 14.31 -0.37
C PRO A 113 2.22 14.01 0.42
N LEU A 114 2.23 12.88 1.12
CA LEU A 114 1.11 12.43 1.95
C LEU A 114 1.50 12.47 3.43
N ALA A 115 0.57 12.94 4.25
CA ALA A 115 0.70 12.84 5.70
C ALA A 115 0.29 11.42 6.12
N ILE A 116 1.20 10.68 6.73
CA ILE A 116 0.93 9.32 7.21
C ILE A 116 0.15 9.42 8.53
N SER A 117 -1.04 8.83 8.57
CA SER A 117 -1.95 8.90 9.72
C SER A 117 -2.60 7.53 10.02
N GLY A 118 -1.78 6.48 10.02
CA GLY A 118 -2.21 5.09 10.19
C GLY A 118 -2.16 4.29 8.89
N ASP A 119 -2.93 3.20 8.85
CA ASP A 119 -2.83 2.15 7.81
C ASP A 119 -3.43 2.55 6.47
N VAL A 120 -4.33 3.55 6.51
CA VAL A 120 -4.98 4.15 5.35
C VAL A 120 -4.69 5.64 5.36
N VAL A 121 -4.06 6.10 4.30
CA VAL A 121 -3.71 7.50 4.09
C VAL A 121 -4.57 8.07 2.99
N THR A 122 -5.24 9.19 3.25
CA THR A 122 -6.13 9.83 2.28
C THR A 122 -5.46 11.04 1.63
N ALA A 123 -5.76 11.26 0.36
CA ALA A 123 -5.26 12.40 -0.40
C ALA A 123 -6.37 12.98 -1.28
N SER A 124 -6.46 14.30 -1.36
CA SER A 124 -7.41 14.99 -2.25
C SER A 124 -6.73 15.68 -3.43
N LEU A 125 -7.39 15.71 -4.58
CA LEU A 125 -7.01 16.47 -5.77
C LEU A 125 -8.20 17.35 -6.17
N SER A 126 -8.00 18.67 -6.12
CA SER A 126 -8.99 19.63 -6.62
C SER A 126 -8.89 19.68 -8.14
N ILE A 127 -10.00 19.39 -8.83
CA ILE A 127 -10.08 19.40 -10.28
C ILE A 127 -10.72 20.71 -10.71
N PRO A 128 -10.01 21.60 -11.43
CA PRO A 128 -10.59 22.86 -11.90
C PRO A 128 -11.82 22.62 -12.79
N ALA A 129 -12.77 23.56 -12.76
CA ALA A 129 -13.92 23.56 -13.67
C ALA A 129 -13.53 24.02 -15.09
N ASN A 130 -12.47 23.45 -15.65
CA ASN A 130 -11.99 23.74 -17.00
C ASN A 130 -12.41 22.60 -17.95
N PRO A 131 -13.31 22.85 -18.93
CA PRO A 131 -13.75 21.85 -19.89
C PRO A 131 -12.61 21.19 -20.68
N ALA A 132 -11.46 21.86 -20.84
CA ALA A 132 -10.30 21.30 -21.51
C ALA A 132 -9.70 20.07 -20.80
N LEU A 133 -10.04 19.85 -19.52
CA LEU A 133 -9.62 18.67 -18.76
C LEU A 133 -10.56 17.47 -18.95
N SER A 134 -11.70 17.64 -19.63
CA SER A 134 -12.65 16.55 -19.88
C SER A 134 -12.02 15.48 -20.78
N GLY A 135 -12.12 14.21 -20.37
CA GLY A 135 -11.53 13.08 -21.08
C GLY A 135 -10.02 12.91 -20.88
N LEU A 136 -9.38 13.79 -20.09
CA LEU A 136 -7.97 13.62 -19.74
C LEU A 136 -7.82 12.42 -18.80
N THR A 137 -6.93 11.50 -19.17
CA THR A 137 -6.54 10.36 -18.34
C THR A 137 -5.22 10.64 -17.63
N ALA A 138 -5.24 10.57 -16.31
CA ALA A 138 -4.05 10.64 -15.47
C ALA A 138 -3.78 9.27 -14.85
N ILE A 139 -2.51 8.88 -14.80
CA ILE A 139 -2.03 7.68 -14.11
C ILE A 139 -1.39 8.10 -12.80
N CYS A 140 -1.78 7.45 -11.71
CA CYS A 140 -1.26 7.72 -10.38
C CYS A 140 -0.62 6.48 -9.77
N GLN A 141 0.46 6.67 -9.04
CA GLN A 141 1.16 5.61 -8.33
C GLN A 141 1.72 6.19 -7.06
N ALA A 142 1.56 5.49 -5.94
CA ALA A 142 2.11 5.90 -4.67
C ALA A 142 3.43 5.19 -4.41
N VAL A 143 4.33 5.88 -3.70
CA VAL A 143 5.54 5.29 -3.13
C VAL A 143 5.56 5.60 -1.65
N VAL A 144 5.94 4.61 -0.85
CA VAL A 144 6.11 4.72 0.60
C VAL A 144 7.53 4.36 0.95
N ALA A 145 8.17 5.16 1.81
CA ALA A 145 9.50 4.92 2.36
C ALA A 145 9.43 4.53 3.84
N GLY A 146 10.40 3.73 4.29
CA GLY A 146 10.42 3.19 5.66
C GLY A 146 9.65 1.88 5.83
N MET A 147 9.48 1.11 4.74
CA MET A 147 8.91 -0.23 4.83
C MET A 147 9.87 -1.18 5.59
N PRO A 148 9.35 -2.00 6.52
CA PRO A 148 10.16 -3.01 7.18
C PRO A 148 10.55 -4.12 6.19
N ASN A 149 11.71 -4.73 6.38
CA ASN A 149 12.21 -5.89 5.61
C ASN A 149 12.57 -5.63 4.13
N VAL A 150 12.66 -4.38 3.68
CA VAL A 150 13.19 -4.04 2.35
C VAL A 150 14.56 -3.37 2.52
N VAL A 151 15.63 -4.16 2.46
CA VAL A 151 17.02 -3.67 2.46
C VAL A 151 17.64 -4.01 1.10
N PRO A 152 18.26 -3.05 0.37
CA PRO A 152 18.75 -1.76 0.84
C PRO A 152 17.89 -0.54 0.50
N SER A 153 16.71 -0.69 -0.09
CA SER A 153 15.78 0.43 -0.23
C SER A 153 14.47 0.12 0.50
N THR A 154 14.18 0.87 1.56
CA THR A 154 12.96 0.76 2.37
C THR A 154 11.73 1.30 1.63
N LEU A 155 11.73 1.22 0.30
CA LEU A 155 10.73 1.80 -0.59
C LEU A 155 9.79 0.72 -1.09
N GLY A 156 8.49 0.99 -1.02
CA GLY A 156 7.46 0.19 -1.68
C GLY A 156 6.65 1.04 -2.64
N SER A 157 6.29 0.47 -3.79
CA SER A 157 5.42 1.10 -4.80
C SER A 157 4.02 0.48 -4.80
N SER A 158 2.99 1.27 -5.06
CA SER A 158 1.62 0.77 -5.21
C SER A 158 1.33 0.29 -6.63
N ASN A 159 0.13 -0.26 -6.83
CA ASN A 159 -0.48 -0.38 -8.15
C ASN A 159 -0.63 1.00 -8.85
N ALA A 160 -0.76 0.97 -10.19
CA ALA A 160 -1.16 2.12 -10.98
C ALA A 160 -2.69 2.31 -10.89
N LEU A 161 -3.12 3.54 -10.62
CA LEU A 161 -4.52 3.97 -10.65
C LEU A 161 -4.72 4.88 -11.86
N GLU A 162 -5.61 4.47 -12.77
CA GLU A 162 -6.00 5.24 -13.94
C GLU A 162 -7.25 6.08 -13.65
N LEU A 163 -7.18 7.38 -13.96
CA LEU A 163 -8.21 8.35 -13.63
C LEU A 163 -8.56 9.15 -14.87
N THR A 164 -9.76 8.91 -15.38
CA THR A 164 -10.31 9.70 -16.49
C THR A 164 -11.24 10.76 -15.93
N ILE A 165 -10.94 12.02 -16.23
CA ILE A 165 -11.77 13.15 -15.78
C ILE A 165 -13.04 13.22 -16.61
N GLY A 166 -14.20 13.25 -15.95
CA GLY A 166 -15.49 13.46 -16.63
C GLY A 166 -16.08 12.23 -17.32
N SER A 167 -15.56 11.02 -17.07
CA SER A 167 -16.21 9.78 -17.55
C SER A 167 -17.48 9.48 -16.74
N ASN A 168 -18.63 9.51 -17.41
CA ASN A 168 -19.93 9.07 -16.86
C ASN A 168 -20.03 7.54 -16.83
#